data_AF-U5EM71-F1
#
_entry.id   AF-U5EM71-F1
#
_cell.length_a   1.000
_cell.length_b   1.000
_cell.length_c   1.000
_cell.angle_alpha   90.00
_cell.angle_beta   90.00
_cell.angle_gamma   90.00
#
_symmetry.space_group_name_H-M   'P 1'
#
loop_
_entity.id
_entity.type
_entity.pdbx_description
1 polymer ?
#
loop_
_entity_poly.entity_id
_entity_poly.type
_entity_poly.pdbx_seq_one_letter_code
_entity_poly.pdbx_strand_id
1 'polypeptide(L)' 'MATIQIRDIPDEDAEVFRRRAEAEGMSLQAYMRRELIAAARRRSKTEALAAVREALERDSSAGADRESILSALDDARGE' A
#
# COMPACT_ATOMS: atom_id res chain seq x y z
N MET A 1 -16.37 -13.64 5.92
CA MET A 1 -15.20 -13.47 6.81
C MET A 1 -14.29 -14.65 6.58
N ALA A 2 -13.01 -14.43 6.28
CA ALA A 2 -12.05 -15.52 6.09
C ALA A 2 -11.28 -15.77 7.39
N THR A 3 -10.99 -17.05 7.67
CA THR A 3 -10.15 -17.47 8.80
C THR A 3 -8.80 -17.90 8.25
N ILE A 4 -7.72 -17.34 8.78
CA ILE A 4 -6.35 -17.68 8.40
C ILE A 4 -5.70 -18.38 9.59
N GLN A 5 -5.18 -19.59 9.37
CA GLN A 5 -4.34 -20.30 10.33
C GLN A 5 -2.89 -20.20 9.88
N ILE A 6 -2.02 -19.69 10.75
CA ILE A 6 -0.58 -19.64 10.52
C ILE A 6 0.06 -20.67 11.44
N ARG A 7 0.88 -21.56 10.88
CA ARG A 7 1.57 -22.63 11.60
C ARG A 7 3.07 -22.40 11.59
N ASP A 8 3.78 -23.15 12.42
CA ASP A 8 5.23 -23.23 12.41
C ASP A 8 5.91 -21.86 12.62
N ILE A 9 5.31 -21.01 13.46
CA ILE A 9 5.93 -19.77 13.90
C ILE A 9 6.95 -20.13 14.99
N PRO A 10 8.22 -19.71 14.87
CA PRO A 10 9.20 -19.87 15.94
C PRO A 10 8.71 -19.26 17.25
N ASP A 11 8.91 -19.96 18.37
CA ASP A 11 8.41 -19.52 19.68
C ASP A 11 8.95 -18.13 20.06
N GLU A 12 10.20 -17.86 19.73
CA GLU A 12 10.86 -16.56 19.97
C GLU A 12 10.14 -15.39 19.27
N ASP A 13 9.68 -15.59 18.03
CA ASP A 13 8.94 -14.59 17.27
C ASP A 13 7.53 -14.41 17.83
N ALA A 14 6.86 -15.52 18.19
CA ALA A 14 5.54 -15.51 18.80
C ALA A 14 5.55 -14.74 20.13
N GLU A 15 6.59 -14.91 20.94
CA GLU A 15 6.80 -14.17 22.19
C GLU A 15 6.99 -12.66 21.95
N VAL A 16 7.73 -12.28 20.90
CA VAL A 16 7.89 -10.85 20.52
C VAL A 16 6.52 -10.23 20.24
N PHE A 17 5.67 -10.91 19.45
CA PHE A 17 4.34 -10.40 19.16
C PHE A 17 3.43 -10.37 20.39
N ARG A 18 3.54 -11.35 21.29
CA ARG A 18 2.77 -11.35 22.54
C ARG A 18 3.12 -10.16 23.42
N ARG A 19 4.41 -9.90 23.63
CA ARG A 19 4.86 -8.73 24.40
C ARG A 19 4.38 -7.40 23.80
N ARG A 20 4.39 -7.28 22.46
CA ARG A 20 3.86 -6.09 21.77
C ARG A 20 2.35 -5.93 21.96
N ALA A 21 1.61 -7.03 21.83
CA ALA A 21 0.16 -7.02 22.06
C ALA A 21 -0.18 -6.61 23.50
N GLU A 22 0.53 -7.17 24.49
CA GLU A 22 0.38 -6.83 25.91
C GLU A 22 0.70 -5.36 26.20
N ALA A 23 1.78 -4.84 25.62
CA ALA A 23 2.14 -3.42 25.75
C ALA A 23 1.06 -2.47 25.22
N GLU A 24 0.24 -2.93 24.27
CA GLU A 24 -0.90 -2.20 23.72
C GLU A 24 -2.25 -2.55 24.37
N GLY A 25 -2.25 -3.40 25.42
CA GLY A 25 -3.47 -3.86 26.08
C GLY A 25 -4.39 -4.71 25.19
N MET A 26 -3.82 -5.34 24.17
CA MET A 26 -4.54 -6.16 23.19
C MET A 26 -4.30 -7.65 23.40
N SER A 27 -5.28 -8.47 23.05
CA SER A 27 -5.02 -9.90 22.84
C SER A 27 -4.14 -10.09 21.60
N LEU A 28 -3.30 -11.14 21.60
CA LEU A 28 -2.45 -11.47 20.46
C LEU A 28 -3.25 -11.58 19.15
N GLN A 29 -4.43 -12.21 19.21
CA GLN A 29 -5.30 -12.35 18.03
C GLN A 29 -5.80 -10.99 17.51
N ALA A 30 -6.18 -10.07 18.41
CA ALA A 30 -6.64 -8.74 18.01
C ALA A 30 -5.49 -7.91 17.40
N TYR A 31 -4.31 -7.97 18.02
CA TYR A 31 -3.08 -7.36 17.52
C TYR A 31 -2.73 -7.87 16.12
N MET A 32 -2.61 -9.19 15.94
CA MET A 32 -2.25 -9.79 14.65
C MET A 32 -3.28 -9.51 13.56
N ARG A 33 -4.57 -9.50 13.89
CA ARG A 33 -5.63 -9.10 12.95
C ARG A 33 -5.44 -7.67 12.48
N ARG A 34 -5.12 -6.73 13.39
CA ARG A 34 -4.88 -5.33 13.04
C ARG A 34 -3.68 -5.21 12.11
N GLU A 35 -2.57 -5.86 12.44
CA GLU A 35 -1.35 -5.84 11.63
C GLU A 35 -1.60 -6.42 10.23
N LEU A 36 -2.31 -7.54 10.12
CA LEU A 36 -2.66 -8.15 8.82
C LEU A 36 -3.56 -7.24 7.97
N ILE A 37 -4.54 -6.58 8.58
CA ILE A 37 -5.41 -5.62 7.87
C ILE A 37 -4.59 -4.41 7.41
N ALA A 38 -3.70 -3.90 8.26
CA ALA A 38 -2.83 -2.78 7.90
C ALA A 38 -1.89 -3.16 6.75
N ALA A 39 -1.30 -4.36 6.80
CA ALA A 39 -0.47 -4.90 5.74
C ALA A 39 -1.24 -5.05 4.42
N ALA A 40 -2.44 -5.61 4.45
CA ALA A 40 -3.28 -5.78 3.25
C ALA A 40 -3.75 -4.44 2.65
N ARG A 41 -3.96 -3.41 3.48
CA ARG A 41 -4.36 -2.06 3.02
C ARG A 41 -3.18 -1.27 2.46
N ARG A 42 -1.97 -1.58 2.90
CA ARG A 42 -0.75 -0.92 2.41
C ARG A 42 -0.45 -1.48 1.02
N ARG A 43 -0.89 -0.78 -0.04
CA ARG A 43 -0.49 -1.11 -1.42
C ARG A 43 1.02 -1.31 -1.43
N SER A 44 1.46 -2.48 -1.87
CA SER A 44 2.87 -2.69 -2.14
C SER A 44 3.32 -1.70 -3.23
N LYS A 45 4.60 -1.34 -3.22
CA LYS A 45 5.18 -0.51 -4.30
C LYS A 45 4.91 -1.14 -5.67
N THR A 46 4.93 -2.48 -5.73
CA THR A 46 4.61 -3.26 -6.91
C THR A 46 3.18 -3.07 -7.38
N GLU A 47 2.19 -3.15 -6.48
CA GLU A 47 0.78 -2.90 -6.81
C GLU A 47 0.52 -1.44 -7.20
N ALA A 48 1.19 -0.49 -6.55
CA ALA A 48 1.08 0.92 -6.92
C ALA A 48 1.62 1.15 -8.34
N LEU A 49 2.79 0.59 -8.68
CA LEU A 49 3.37 0.67 -10.01
C LEU A 49 2.54 -0.08 -11.05
N ALA A 50 1.97 -1.23 -10.70
CA ALA A 50 1.06 -1.97 -11.57
C ALA A 50 -0.19 -1.15 -11.88
N ALA A 51 -0.79 -0.48 -10.89
CA ALA A 51 -1.93 0.40 -11.08
C ALA A 51 -1.60 1.62 -11.97
N VAL A 52 -0.41 2.21 -11.82
CA VAL A 52 0.06 3.29 -12.70
C VAL A 52 0.24 2.78 -14.13
N ARG A 53 0.86 1.61 -14.31
CA ARG A 53 1.05 1.02 -15.63
C ARG A 53 -0.27 0.72 -16.32
N GLU A 54 -1.22 0.11 -15.61
CA GLU A 54 -2.56 -0.17 -16.14
C GLU A 54 -3.31 1.13 -16.50
N ALA A 55 -3.14 2.19 -15.70
CA ALA A 55 -3.71 3.50 -16.02
C ALA A 55 -3.09 4.10 -17.29
N LEU A 56 -1.77 3.99 -17.46
CA LEU A 56 -1.07 4.44 -18.67
C LEU A 56 -1.42 3.60 -19.90
N GLU A 57 -1.63 2.29 -19.76
CA GLU A 57 -2.04 1.41 -20.87
C GLU A 57 -3.48 1.68 -21.32
N ARG A 58 -4.36 2.07 -20.38
CA ARG A 58 -5.73 2.51 -20.69
C ARG A 58 -5.78 3.92 -21.25
N ASP A 59 -4.77 4.74 -20.99
CA ASP A 59 -4.67 6.08 -21.56
C ASP A 59 -4.10 6.01 -22.98
N SER A 60 -4.94 6.34 -23.97
CA SER A 60 -4.53 6.37 -25.38
C SER A 60 -3.83 7.68 -25.77
N SER A 61 -3.70 8.61 -24.82
CA SER A 61 -3.03 9.88 -25.07
C SER A 61 -1.54 9.65 -25.35
N ALA A 62 -0.93 10.49 -26.18
CA ALA A 62 0.51 10.45 -26.43
C ALA A 62 1.35 10.86 -25.19
N GLY A 63 0.69 11.14 -24.06
CA GLY A 63 1.28 11.78 -22.90
C GLY A 63 1.52 13.27 -23.12
N ALA A 64 2.14 13.91 -22.12
CA ALA A 64 2.58 15.29 -22.26
C ALA A 64 3.88 15.34 -23.06
N ASP A 65 3.86 16.04 -24.18
CA ASP A 65 5.02 16.37 -24.99
C ASP A 65 5.54 17.77 -24.62
N ARG A 66 6.71 18.14 -25.15
CA ARG A 66 7.35 19.41 -24.81
C ARG A 66 6.47 20.61 -25.14
N GLU A 67 5.75 20.58 -26.26
CA GLU A 67 4.91 21.69 -26.72
C GLU A 67 3.69 21.85 -25.82
N SER A 68 3.01 20.75 -25.49
CA SER A 68 1.86 20.78 -24.57
C SER A 68 2.24 21.22 -23.15
N ILE A 69 3.43 20.82 -22.66
CA ILE A 69 3.94 21.29 -21.36
C ILE A 69 4.19 22.80 -21.38
N LEU A 70 4.80 23.32 -22.44
CA LEU A 70 5.08 24.76 -22.56
C LEU A 70 3.79 25.56 -22.70
N SER A 71 2.85 25.10 -23.54
CA SER A 71 1.53 25.73 -23.67
C SER A 71 0.79 25.82 -22.35
N ALA A 72 0.75 24.72 -21.58
CA ALA A 72 0.09 24.72 -20.26
C ALA A 72 0.78 25.65 -19.24
N LEU A 73 2.10 25.86 -19.39
CA LEU A 73 2.86 26.77 -18.54
C LEU A 73 2.57 28.24 -18.87
N ASP A 74 2.40 28.56 -20.15
CA ASP A 74 2.06 29.90 -20.62
C ASP A 74 0.60 30.24 -20.27
N ASP A 75 -0.34 29.30 -20.46
CA ASP A 75 -1.73 29.42 -20.00
C ASP A 75 -1.83 29.67 -18.49
N ALA A 76 -1.01 28.98 -17.69
CA ALA A 76 -0.98 29.15 -16.24
C ALA A 76 -0.38 30.50 -15.80
N ARG A 77 0.42 31.14 -16.66
CA ARG A 77 0.97 32.49 -16.45
C ARG A 77 0.03 33.60 -16.92
N GLY A 78 -1.02 33.24 -17.66
CA GLY A 78 -2.06 34.15 -18.12
C GLY A 78 -1.68 34.95 -19.37
N GLU A 79 -0.83 34.39 -20.22
CA GLU A 79 -0.54 34.92 -21.56
C GLU A 79 -1.54 34.40 -22.61
#